data_AF-A0A820GEY7-F1
#
_entry.id   AF-A0A820GEY7-F1
#
_cell.length_a   1.000
_cell.length_b   1.000
_cell.length_c   1.000
_cell.angle_alpha   90.00
_cell.angle_beta   90.00
_cell.angle_gamma   90.00
#
_symmetry.space_group_name_H-M   'P 1'
#
loop_
_entity.id
_entity.type
_entity.pdbx_description
1 polymer ?
#
loop_
_entity_poly.entity_id
_entity_poly.type
_entity_poly.pdbx_seq_one_letter_code
_entity_poly.pdbx_strand_id
1 'polypeptide(L)'
;PPFGTGSVTWANIECLRKLTQLPIICKGILSPIDAELAIKYGANGIIVSNYGGRLIDATPPAVECLEDVVNAVDGRAEDAP
;
A
#
# COMPACT_ATOMS: atom_id res chain seq x y z
N PRO A 1 -7.51 4.37 19.89
CA PRO A 1 -6.37 3.81 19.12
C PRO A 1 -5.63 4.94 18.38
N PRO A 2 -4.32 4.82 18.09
CA PRO A 2 -3.59 5.83 17.31
C PRO A 2 -4.16 6.02 15.90
N PHE A 3 -5.06 5.13 15.47
CA PHE A 3 -5.98 5.29 14.35
C PHE A 3 -7.37 5.54 14.94
N GLY A 4 -7.80 6.79 14.99
CA GLY A 4 -9.19 7.13 15.28
C GLY A 4 -10.10 6.60 14.17
N THR A 5 -11.42 6.62 14.39
CA THR A 5 -12.46 6.28 13.40
C THR A 5 -12.56 7.32 12.26
N GLY A 6 -11.43 7.85 11.81
CA GLY A 6 -11.29 8.86 10.76
C GLY A 6 -10.66 8.28 9.49
N SER A 7 -10.41 9.15 8.51
CA SER A 7 -9.77 8.79 7.24
C SER A 7 -8.36 8.24 7.44
N VAL A 8 -8.04 7.14 6.75
CA VAL A 8 -6.67 6.63 6.64
C VAL A 8 -5.86 7.56 5.76
N THR A 9 -4.66 7.92 6.21
CA THR A 9 -3.70 8.77 5.52
C THR A 9 -2.33 8.11 5.51
N TRP A 10 -1.44 8.57 4.62
CA TRP A 10 -0.08 8.05 4.55
C TRP A 10 0.73 8.24 5.85
N ALA A 11 0.47 9.32 6.60
CA ALA A 11 1.09 9.57 7.91
C ALA A 11 0.75 8.49 8.96
N ASN A 12 -0.33 7.72 8.76
CA ASN A 12 -0.64 6.60 9.63
C ASN A 12 0.38 5.45 9.49
N ILE A 13 1.04 5.30 8.33
CA ILE A 13 2.10 4.30 8.14
C ILE A 13 3.31 4.63 9.01
N GLU A 14 3.74 5.90 9.04
CA GLU A 14 4.82 6.37 9.91
C GLU A 14 4.49 6.18 11.39
N CYS A 15 3.22 6.39 11.76
CA CYS A 15 2.75 6.15 13.12
C CYS A 15 2.80 4.65 13.47
N LEU A 16 2.29 3.77 12.59
CA LEU A 16 2.37 2.32 12.75
C LEU A 16 3.82 1.86 12.91
N ARG A 17 4.75 2.42 12.12
CA ARG A 17 6.17 2.07 12.17
C ARG A 17 6.79 2.32 13.55
N LYS A 18 6.32 3.33 14.28
CA LYS A 18 6.78 3.62 15.65
C LYS A 18 6.27 2.62 16.69
N LEU A 19 5.26 1.83 16.34
CA LEU A 19 4.57 0.90 17.26
C LEU A 19 4.94 -0.56 17.04
N THR A 20 5.58 -0.90 15.92
CA THR A 20 5.94 -2.28 15.58
C THR A 20 7.25 -2.36 14.82
N GLN A 21 7.98 -3.46 15.02
CA GLN A 21 9.14 -3.85 14.20
C GLN A 21 8.74 -4.80 13.05
N LEU A 22 7.48 -5.25 13.01
CA LEU A 22 6.99 -6.12 11.95
C LEU A 22 6.93 -5.38 10.61
N PRO A 23 7.08 -6.08 9.47
CA PRO A 23 6.83 -5.50 8.16
C PRO A 23 5.41 -4.92 8.06
N ILE A 24 5.28 -3.73 7.46
CA ILE A 24 3.99 -3.11 7.17
C ILE A 24 3.73 -3.25 5.67
N ILE A 25 2.59 -3.83 5.32
CA ILE A 25 2.19 -4.06 3.94
C ILE A 25 0.95 -3.22 3.63
N CYS A 26 1.02 -2.42 2.57
CA CYS A 26 -0.12 -1.66 2.06
C CYS A 26 -0.91 -2.50 1.06
N LYS A 27 -2.12 -2.92 1.44
CA LYS A 27 -3.03 -3.65 0.57
C LYS A 27 -4.05 -2.71 -0.05
N GLY A 28 -4.37 -2.94 -1.33
CA GLY A 28 -5.42 -2.18 -2.02
C GLY A 28 -4.89 -1.19 -3.07
N ILE A 29 -3.58 -1.20 -3.32
CA ILE A 29 -2.93 -0.26 -4.24
C ILE A 29 -3.20 -0.70 -5.67
N LEU A 30 -3.72 0.22 -6.49
CA LEU A 30 -3.97 0.03 -7.93
C LEU A 30 -3.26 1.09 -8.78
N SER A 31 -2.64 2.09 -8.15
CA SER A 31 -2.00 3.22 -8.83
C SER A 31 -0.50 3.20 -8.59
N PRO A 32 0.33 3.46 -9.61
CA PRO A 32 1.78 3.59 -9.44
C PRO A 32 2.14 4.74 -8.48
N ILE A 33 1.39 5.84 -8.51
CA ILE A 33 1.60 7.00 -7.63
C ILE A 33 1.38 6.61 -6.16
N ASP A 34 0.31 5.87 -5.89
CA ASP A 34 0.02 5.40 -4.53
C ASP A 34 1.04 4.38 -4.05
N ALA A 35 1.62 3.60 -4.97
CA ALA A 35 2.71 2.68 -4.66
C ALA A 35 3.98 3.43 -4.22
N GLU A 36 4.38 4.46 -4.97
CA GLU A 36 5.50 5.32 -4.58
C GLU A 36 5.28 5.98 -3.23
N LEU A 37 4.05 6.47 -2.98
CA LEU A 37 3.69 7.06 -1.69
C LEU A 37 3.76 6.03 -0.56
N ALA A 38 3.21 4.83 -0.74
CA ALA A 38 3.29 3.78 0.28
C ALA A 38 4.74 3.50 0.71
N ILE A 39 5.65 3.34 -0.26
CA ILE A 39 7.07 3.12 0.00
C ILE A 39 7.70 4.35 0.68
N LYS A 40 7.43 5.56 0.17
CA LYS A 40 7.94 6.82 0.74
C LYS A 40 7.58 6.98 2.22
N TYR A 41 6.39 6.54 2.62
CA TYR A 41 5.90 6.63 4.01
C TYR A 41 6.27 5.40 4.88
N GLY A 42 7.07 4.47 4.36
CA GLY A 42 7.67 3.39 5.14
C GLY A 42 6.91 2.06 5.13
N ALA A 43 6.09 1.80 4.11
CA ALA A 43 5.63 0.45 3.83
C ALA A 43 6.79 -0.42 3.33
N ASN A 44 6.84 -1.68 3.76
CA ASN A 44 7.81 -2.68 3.28
C ASN A 44 7.31 -3.40 2.03
N GLY A 45 6.00 -3.52 1.88
CA GLY A 45 5.40 -4.29 0.80
C GLY A 45 4.09 -3.71 0.33
N ILE A 46 3.69 -4.12 -0.86
CA ILE A 46 2.44 -3.72 -1.50
C ILE A 46 1.69 -4.96 -1.96
N ILE A 47 0.38 -4.98 -1.69
CA ILE A 47 -0.54 -5.96 -2.28
C ILE A 47 -1.44 -5.23 -3.26
N VAL A 48 -1.21 -5.50 -4.55
CA VAL A 48 -2.06 -5.03 -5.65
C VAL A 48 -3.41 -5.74 -5.58
N SER A 49 -4.46 -4.99 -5.30
CA SER A 49 -5.78 -5.58 -5.03
C SER A 49 -6.89 -4.56 -5.19
N ASN A 50 -7.97 -4.94 -5.86
CA ASN A 50 -9.23 -4.20 -5.90
C ASN A 50 -10.27 -4.78 -4.92
N TYR A 51 -9.82 -5.55 -3.91
CA TYR A 51 -10.66 -6.26 -2.94
C TYR A 51 -11.69 -7.21 -3.59
N GLY A 52 -11.35 -7.77 -4.75
CA GLY A 52 -12.24 -8.67 -5.49
C GLY A 52 -13.47 -7.95 -6.05
N GLY A 53 -13.36 -6.64 -6.32
CA GLY A 53 -14.46 -5.82 -6.83
C GLY A 53 -15.56 -5.51 -5.80
N ARG A 54 -15.29 -5.70 -4.51
CA ARG A 54 -16.31 -5.58 -3.44
C ARG A 54 -16.34 -4.22 -2.74
N LEU A 55 -15.36 -3.36 -3.01
CA LEU A 55 -15.20 -2.08 -2.31
C LEU A 55 -15.62 -0.90 -3.18
N ILE A 56 -14.96 -0.71 -4.31
CA ILE A 56 -15.24 0.35 -5.28
C ILE A 56 -15.57 -0.32 -6.60
N ASP A 57 -16.77 -0.05 -7.11
CA ASP A 57 -17.24 -0.59 -8.38
C ASP A 57 -16.46 0.02 -9.56
N ALA A 58 -16.39 -0.72 -10.66
CA ALA A 58 -15.69 -0.32 -11.88
C ALA A 58 -14.22 0.11 -11.70
N THR A 59 -13.54 -0.42 -10.66
CA THR A 59 -12.07 -0.32 -10.57
C THR A 59 -11.41 -1.23 -11.60
N PRO A 60 -10.21 -0.87 -12.09
CA PRO A 60 -9.46 -1.75 -12.99
C PRO A 60 -9.21 -3.12 -12.34
N PRO A 61 -9.14 -4.21 -13.14
CA PRO A 61 -8.66 -5.49 -12.66
C PRO A 61 -7.28 -5.36 -12.03
N ALA A 62 -7.10 -5.92 -10.82
CA ALA A 62 -5.84 -5.79 -10.10
C ALA A 62 -4.61 -6.29 -10.90
N VAL A 63 -4.80 -7.31 -11.75
CA VAL A 63 -3.73 -7.85 -12.60
C VAL A 63 -3.25 -6.85 -13.66
N GLU A 64 -4.13 -6.00 -14.16
CA GLU A 64 -3.78 -4.99 -15.18
C GLU A 64 -2.99 -3.83 -14.56
N CYS A 65 -3.12 -3.60 -13.25
CA CYS A 65 -2.37 -2.58 -12.52
C CYS A 65 -1.00 -3.06 -12.03
N LEU A 66 -0.74 -4.38 -12.10
CA LEU A 66 0.41 -5.00 -11.45
C LEU A 66 1.74 -4.50 -12.04
N GLU A 67 1.85 -4.44 -13.36
CA GLU A 67 3.09 -4.03 -14.05
C GLU A 67 3.48 -2.60 -13.69
N ASP A 68 2.53 -1.65 -13.76
CA ASP A 68 2.77 -0.25 -13.40
C ASP A 68 3.18 -0.09 -11.93
N VAL A 69 2.54 -0.82 -11.02
CA VAL A 69 2.90 -0.79 -9.60
C VAL A 69 4.29 -1.39 -9.36
N VAL A 70 4.63 -2.51 -10.00
CA VAL A 70 5.96 -3.13 -9.89
C VAL A 70 7.04 -2.19 -10.40
N ASN A 71 6.81 -1.56 -11.56
CA ASN A 71 7.73 -0.58 -12.13
C ASN A 71 7.90 0.63 -11.23
N ALA A 72 6.81 1.13 -10.63
CA ALA A 72 6.85 2.27 -9.73
C ALA A 72 7.61 2.00 -8.43
N VAL A 73 7.50 0.79 -7.85
CA VAL A 73 8.27 0.46 -6.64
C VAL A 73 9.74 0.19 -6.96
N ASP A 74 10.09 -0.22 -8.18
CA ASP A 74 11.47 -0.43 -8.65
C ASP A 74 12.30 -1.26 -7.66
N GLY A 75 11.77 -2.44 -7.31
CA GLY A 75 12.38 -3.32 -6.33
C GLY A 75 12.30 -2.84 -4.89
N ARG A 76 11.94 -1.59 -4.56
CA ARG A 76 11.96 -1.10 -3.15
C ARG A 76 10.90 -1.71 -2.22
N ALA A 77 9.99 -2.51 -2.76
CA ALA A 77 8.95 -3.22 -2.01
C ALA A 77 9.40 -4.66 -1.68
N GLU A 78 10.46 -4.78 -0.87
CA GLU A 78 11.04 -6.05 -0.44
C GLU A 78 10.81 -6.22 1.06
N ASP A 79 10.61 -7.48 1.50
CA ASP A 79 10.80 -7.83 2.90
C ASP A 79 12.20 -7.34 3.31
N ALA A 80 12.24 -6.32 4.17
CA ALA A 80 13.47 -6.02 4.88
C ALA A 80 13.84 -7.30 5.68
N PRO A 81 15.12 -7.69 5.70
CA PRO A 81 15.57 -8.91 6.38
C PRO A 81 15.14 -8.95 7.86
#